data_AF-A0A917MHY2-F1
#
_entry.id   AF-A0A917MHY2-F1
#
_cell.length_a   1.000
_cell.length_b   1.000
_cell.length_c   1.000
_cell.angle_alpha   90.00
_cell.angle_beta   90.00
_cell.angle_gamma   90.00
#
_symmetry.space_group_name_H-M   'P 1'
#
loop_
_entity.id
_entity.type
_entity.pdbx_description
1 polymer ?
#
loop_
_entity_poly.entity_id
_entity_poly.type
_entity_poly.pdbx_seq_one_letter_code
_entity_poly.pdbx_strand_id
1 'polypeptide(L)'
;MSPSTLLLPLIALLAATALPIQAAINAQLARGVGSPIVAAAISFAAGAAVLALVAVVLVRDLPPLGEIARTPLWLFVAGGALGTLYVTSNVVLAPKLGAATLFSFAIAGQLLAALAMDQFGLLGLATRELSVGRIAGAVLVLAGALMVRLL
;
A
#
# COMPACT_ATOMS: atom_id res chain seq x y z
N MET A 1 -11.17 -26.49 6.09
CA MET A 1 -10.63 -25.10 6.04
C MET A 1 -11.20 -24.36 7.23
N SER A 2 -10.39 -23.73 8.07
CA SER A 2 -10.93 -22.93 9.19
C SER A 2 -11.62 -21.67 8.63
N PRO A 3 -12.65 -21.14 9.31
CA PRO A 3 -13.29 -19.87 8.91
C PRO A 3 -12.29 -18.72 8.73
N SER A 4 -11.18 -18.72 9.50
CA SER A 4 -10.11 -17.73 9.40
C SER A 4 -9.33 -17.78 8.07
N THR A 5 -9.34 -18.91 7.36
CA THR A 5 -8.61 -19.07 6.09
C THR A 5 -9.20 -18.21 4.97
N LEU A 6 -10.52 -17.98 4.99
CA LEU A 6 -11.22 -17.17 3.98
C LEU A 6 -11.56 -15.76 4.49
N LEU A 7 -11.74 -15.59 5.80
CA LEU A 7 -12.08 -14.31 6.41
C LEU A 7 -10.95 -13.28 6.24
N LEU A 8 -9.69 -13.66 6.47
CA LEU A 8 -8.56 -12.71 6.39
C LEU A 8 -8.33 -12.16 4.97
N PRO A 9 -8.33 -12.99 3.90
CA PRO A 9 -8.30 -12.48 2.53
C PRO A 9 -9.46 -11.55 2.20
N LEU A 10 -10.67 -11.83 2.71
CA LEU A 10 -11.83 -10.98 2.48
C LEU A 10 -11.66 -9.60 3.12
N ILE A 11 -11.15 -9.54 4.36
CA ILE A 11 -10.83 -8.26 5.02
C ILE A 11 -9.80 -7.48 4.21
N ALA A 12 -8.74 -8.13 3.72
CA ALA A 12 -7.73 -7.49 2.89
C ALA A 12 -8.31 -6.93 1.58
N LEU A 13 -9.20 -7.70 0.93
CA LEU A 13 -9.90 -7.28 -0.28
C LEU A 13 -10.76 -6.04 -0.02
N LEU A 14 -11.55 -6.05 1.06
CA LEU A 14 -12.40 -4.93 1.43
C LEU A 14 -11.57 -3.68 1.79
N ALA A 15 -10.50 -3.84 2.54
CA ALA A 15 -9.59 -2.74 2.86
C ALA A 15 -8.95 -2.13 1.61
N ALA A 16 -8.61 -2.94 0.60
CA ALA A 16 -8.00 -2.46 -0.64
C ALA A 16 -8.90 -1.53 -1.46
N THR A 17 -10.24 -1.59 -1.28
CA THR A 17 -11.20 -0.68 -1.95
C THR A 17 -11.00 0.79 -1.57
N ALA A 18 -10.36 1.05 -0.42
CA ALA A 18 -10.08 2.41 0.04
C ALA A 18 -9.08 3.14 -0.86
N LEU A 19 -8.17 2.44 -1.54
CA LEU A 19 -7.09 3.08 -2.30
C LEU A 19 -7.57 3.82 -3.56
N PRO A 20 -8.46 3.24 -4.41
CA PRO A 20 -9.10 3.99 -5.49
C PRO A 20 -9.84 5.25 -5.03
N ILE A 21 -10.60 5.14 -3.94
CA ILE A 21 -11.36 6.26 -3.37
C ILE A 21 -10.39 7.35 -2.91
N GLN A 22 -9.32 6.97 -2.20
CA GLN A 22 -8.29 7.90 -1.74
C GLN A 22 -7.58 8.59 -2.91
N ALA A 23 -7.25 7.87 -3.98
CA ALA A 23 -6.62 8.47 -5.16
C ALA A 23 -7.53 9.54 -5.81
N ALA A 24 -8.84 9.28 -5.87
CA ALA A 24 -9.82 10.24 -6.40
C ALA A 24 -9.97 11.49 -5.50
N ILE A 25 -10.01 11.30 -4.17
CA ILE A 25 -10.05 12.40 -3.19
C ILE A 25 -8.76 13.23 -3.28
N ASN A 26 -7.60 12.59 -3.29
CA ASN A 26 -6.31 13.29 -3.35
C ASN A 26 -6.11 14.02 -4.69
N ALA A 27 -6.62 13.47 -5.80
CA ALA A 27 -6.61 14.15 -7.08
C ALA A 27 -7.51 15.41 -7.08
N GLN A 28 -8.64 15.38 -6.38
CA GLN A 28 -9.47 16.57 -6.16
C GLN A 28 -8.74 17.61 -5.31
N LEU A 29 -8.16 17.18 -4.19
CA LEU A 29 -7.35 18.05 -3.32
C LEU A 29 -6.19 18.69 -4.10
N ALA A 30 -5.48 17.91 -4.93
CA ALA A 30 -4.40 18.39 -5.79
C ALA A 30 -4.84 19.48 -6.76
N ARG A 31 -6.05 19.39 -7.31
CA ARG A 31 -6.62 20.47 -8.14
C ARG A 31 -6.94 21.71 -7.32
N GLY A 32 -7.47 21.54 -6.10
CA GLY A 32 -7.78 22.66 -5.21
C GLY A 32 -6.55 23.43 -4.73
N VAL A 33 -5.46 22.73 -4.42
CA VAL A 33 -4.22 23.34 -3.90
C VAL A 33 -3.16 23.61 -4.99
N GLY A 34 -3.42 23.19 -6.23
CA GLY A 34 -2.53 23.40 -7.38
C GLY A 34 -1.27 22.51 -7.40
N SER A 35 -1.13 21.53 -6.50
CA SER A 35 0.05 20.66 -6.44
C SER A 35 -0.27 19.25 -5.92
N PRO A 36 0.06 18.18 -6.68
CA PRO A 36 -0.06 16.80 -6.22
C PRO A 36 0.75 16.48 -4.97
N ILE A 37 1.95 17.06 -4.85
CA ILE A 37 2.84 16.82 -3.70
C ILE A 37 2.26 17.48 -2.44
N VAL A 38 1.76 18.72 -2.56
CA VAL A 38 1.12 19.42 -1.43
C VAL A 38 -0.15 18.69 -1.00
N ALA A 39 -0.96 18.22 -1.94
CA ALA A 39 -2.13 17.40 -1.62
C ALA A 39 -1.77 16.09 -0.92
N ALA A 40 -0.75 15.37 -1.40
CA ALA A 40 -0.27 14.16 -0.75
C ALA A 40 0.21 14.45 0.68
N ALA A 41 0.95 15.56 0.90
CA ALA A 41 1.41 15.97 2.22
C ALA A 41 0.25 16.27 3.18
N ILE A 42 -0.77 17.01 2.72
CA ILE A 42 -1.98 17.30 3.51
C ILE A 42 -2.72 16.01 3.88
N SER A 43 -2.95 15.12 2.90
CA SER A 43 -3.63 13.84 3.15
C SER A 43 -2.84 12.94 4.10
N PHE A 44 -1.50 12.91 4.00
CA PHE A 44 -0.64 12.17 4.93
C PHE A 44 -0.69 12.75 6.35
N ALA A 45 -0.65 14.07 6.50
CA ALA A 45 -0.76 14.72 7.80
C ALA A 45 -2.12 14.42 8.46
N ALA A 46 -3.20 14.50 7.69
CA ALA A 46 -4.54 14.13 8.17
C ALA A 46 -4.61 12.65 8.56
N GLY A 47 -4.09 11.75 7.71
CA GLY A 47 -4.03 10.32 8.00
C GLY A 47 -3.19 9.99 9.23
N ALA A 48 -2.05 10.66 9.42
CA ALA A 48 -1.21 10.51 10.59
C ALA A 48 -1.92 10.97 11.87
N ALA A 49 -2.67 12.08 11.82
CA ALA A 49 -3.46 12.55 12.95
C ALA A 49 -4.59 11.57 13.32
N VAL A 50 -5.30 11.02 12.31
CA VAL A 50 -6.31 9.97 12.53
C VAL A 50 -5.66 8.72 13.13
N LEU A 51 -4.51 8.28 12.60
CA LEU A 51 -3.80 7.12 13.11
C LEU A 51 -3.32 7.32 14.56
N ALA A 52 -2.82 8.51 14.90
CA ALA A 52 -2.44 8.85 16.26
C ALA A 52 -3.63 8.78 17.21
N LEU A 53 -4.79 9.31 16.82
CA LEU A 53 -6.02 9.21 17.60
C LEU A 53 -6.45 7.75 17.79
N VAL A 54 -6.45 6.96 16.71
CA VAL A 54 -6.78 5.53 16.76
C VAL A 54 -5.82 4.79 17.68
N ALA A 55 -4.52 5.09 17.64
CA ALA A 55 -3.53 4.48 18.53
C ALA A 55 -3.83 4.79 19.99
N VAL A 56 -4.11 6.05 20.34
CA VAL A 56 -4.45 6.45 21.71
C VAL A 56 -5.75 5.79 22.21
N VAL A 57 -6.73 5.57 21.33
CA VAL A 57 -8.03 4.99 21.71
C VAL A 57 -7.97 3.46 21.82
N LEU A 58 -7.25 2.78 20.93
CA LEU A 58 -7.28 1.32 20.81
C LEU A 58 -6.09 0.61 21.45
N VAL A 59 -4.94 1.27 21.60
CA VAL A 59 -3.74 0.66 22.17
C VAL A 59 -3.70 0.94 23.67
N ARG A 60 -3.82 -0.11 24.48
CA ARG A 60 -3.83 0.00 25.95
C ARG A 60 -2.46 0.41 26.51
N ASP A 61 -1.40 -0.20 26.00
CA ASP A 61 -0.03 0.01 26.48
C ASP A 61 0.83 0.53 25.32
N LEU A 62 0.89 1.86 25.18
CA LEU A 62 1.76 2.49 24.17
C LEU A 62 3.23 2.28 24.53
N PRO A 63 4.09 1.92 23.57
CA PRO A 63 5.51 1.73 23.83
C PRO A 63 6.14 3.06 24.32
N PRO A 64 7.02 3.03 25.34
CA PRO A 64 7.72 4.22 25.80
C PRO A 64 8.50 4.87 24.66
N LEU A 65 8.51 6.21 24.62
CA LEU A 65 9.25 6.98 23.61
C LEU A 65 10.74 6.59 23.56
N GLY A 66 11.32 6.21 24.70
CA GLY A 66 12.70 5.74 24.79
C GLY A 66 12.96 4.42 24.06
N GLU A 67 11.96 3.53 23.96
CA GLU A 67 12.07 2.29 23.19
C GLU A 67 11.92 2.55 21.69
N ILE A 68 10.98 3.43 21.31
CA ILE A 68 10.82 3.86 19.92
C ILE A 68 12.12 4.51 19.43
N ALA A 69 12.73 5.39 20.23
CA ALA A 69 13.97 6.07 19.90
C ALA A 69 15.19 5.13 19.72
N ARG A 70 15.14 3.90 20.26
CA ARG A 70 16.18 2.88 20.06
C ARG A 70 16.02 2.11 18.75
N THR A 71 14.86 2.23 18.08
CA THR A 71 14.62 1.58 16.79
C THR A 71 15.47 2.24 15.69
N PRO A 72 16.08 1.46 14.77
CA PRO A 72 16.89 2.03 13.70
C PRO A 72 16.16 3.11 12.89
N LEU A 73 16.75 4.30 12.78
CA LEU A 73 16.10 5.48 12.18
C LEU A 73 15.64 5.24 10.74
N TRP A 74 16.39 4.44 9.99
CA TRP A 74 16.10 4.14 8.59
C TRP A 74 14.75 3.45 8.41
N LEU A 75 14.24 2.71 9.40
CA LEU A 75 12.93 2.04 9.32
C LEU A 75 11.81 3.07 9.20
N PHE A 76 11.88 4.15 9.97
CA PHE A 76 10.90 5.24 9.91
C PHE A 76 10.98 5.98 8.58
N VAL A 77 12.20 6.34 8.16
CA VAL A 77 12.41 7.15 6.95
C VAL A 77 12.07 6.37 5.69
N ALA A 78 12.53 5.12 5.58
CA ALA A 78 12.27 4.28 4.42
C ALA A 78 10.78 3.95 4.28
N GLY A 79 10.12 3.57 5.39
CA GLY A 79 8.67 3.32 5.39
C GLY A 79 7.85 4.53 4.96
N GLY A 80 8.14 5.70 5.55
CA GLY A 80 7.49 6.96 5.20
C GLY A 80 7.75 7.38 3.74
N ALA A 81 8.99 7.25 3.27
CA ALA A 81 9.37 7.60 1.90
C ALA A 81 8.68 6.71 0.86
N LEU A 82 8.62 5.39 1.07
CA LEU A 82 7.95 4.45 0.17
C LEU A 82 6.44 4.71 0.12
N GLY A 83 5.81 4.98 1.26
CA GLY A 83 4.39 5.36 1.32
C GLY A 83 4.12 6.68 0.58
N THR A 84 4.96 7.68 0.80
CA THR A 84 4.86 9.00 0.14
C THR A 84 4.99 8.86 -1.38
N LEU A 85 5.97 8.07 -1.84
CA LEU A 85 6.16 7.76 -3.25
C LEU A 85 4.89 7.13 -3.84
N TYR A 86 4.38 6.07 -3.20
CA TYR A 86 3.20 5.34 -3.68
C TYR A 86 1.97 6.23 -3.82
N VAL A 87 1.65 7.01 -2.78
CA VAL A 87 0.46 7.86 -2.82
C VAL A 87 0.64 9.02 -3.79
N THR A 88 1.80 9.67 -3.82
CA THR A 88 2.06 10.74 -4.80
C THR A 88 1.94 10.22 -6.24
N SER A 89 2.49 9.03 -6.52
CA SER A 89 2.30 8.35 -7.81
C SER A 89 0.83 8.14 -8.12
N ASN A 90 0.01 7.70 -7.17
CA ASN A 90 -1.43 7.52 -7.39
C ASN A 90 -2.14 8.85 -7.71
N VAL A 91 -1.80 9.95 -7.01
CA VAL A 91 -2.39 11.28 -7.31
C VAL A 91 -2.05 11.74 -8.72
N VAL A 92 -0.80 11.52 -9.15
CA VAL A 92 -0.32 11.96 -10.47
C VAL A 92 -0.84 11.06 -11.60
N LEU A 93 -0.93 9.75 -11.35
CA LEU A 93 -1.24 8.76 -12.38
C LEU A 93 -2.74 8.47 -12.50
N ALA A 94 -3.53 8.59 -11.42
CA ALA A 94 -4.96 8.27 -11.46
C ALA A 94 -5.73 9.09 -12.53
N PRO A 95 -5.51 10.41 -12.70
CA PRO A 95 -6.16 11.17 -13.76
C PRO A 95 -5.73 10.78 -15.18
N LYS A 96 -4.54 10.17 -15.33
CA LYS A 96 -3.94 9.82 -16.64
C LYS A 96 -4.28 8.40 -17.08
N LEU A 97 -4.36 7.47 -16.13
CA LEU A 97 -4.54 6.04 -16.40
C LEU A 97 -5.97 5.56 -16.13
N GLY A 98 -6.74 6.30 -15.32
CA GLY A 98 -7.96 5.79 -14.69
C GLY A 98 -7.65 4.84 -13.53
N ALA A 99 -8.58 4.72 -12.59
CA ALA A 99 -8.38 3.94 -11.38
C ALA A 99 -8.16 2.43 -11.65
N ALA A 100 -8.95 1.83 -12.54
CA ALA A 100 -8.85 0.40 -12.84
C ALA A 100 -7.47 0.00 -13.39
N THR A 101 -6.97 0.74 -14.38
CA THR A 101 -5.60 0.56 -14.91
C THR A 101 -4.56 0.76 -13.81
N LEU A 102 -4.61 1.89 -13.10
CA LEU A 102 -3.60 2.22 -12.09
C LEU A 102 -3.48 1.12 -11.04
N PHE A 103 -4.61 0.69 -10.46
CA PHE A 103 -4.59 -0.25 -9.35
C PHE A 103 -4.35 -1.69 -9.79
N SER A 104 -4.75 -2.09 -11.01
CA SER A 104 -4.38 -3.42 -11.54
C SER A 104 -2.86 -3.56 -11.72
N PHE A 105 -2.18 -2.55 -12.27
CA PHE A 105 -0.72 -2.53 -12.36
C PHE A 105 -0.04 -2.37 -11.00
N ALA A 106 -0.60 -1.58 -10.08
CA ALA A 106 -0.07 -1.45 -8.73
C ALA A 106 -0.07 -2.79 -8.00
N ILE A 107 -1.19 -3.54 -8.06
CA ILE A 107 -1.31 -4.88 -7.47
C ILE A 107 -0.31 -5.84 -8.11
N ALA A 108 -0.13 -5.79 -9.44
CA ALA A 108 0.85 -6.62 -10.12
C ALA A 108 2.28 -6.33 -9.64
N GLY A 109 2.67 -5.06 -9.55
CA GLY A 109 3.98 -4.65 -9.04
C GLY A 109 4.20 -5.03 -7.56
N GLN A 110 3.17 -4.84 -6.72
CA GLN A 110 3.19 -5.26 -5.32
C GLN A 110 3.40 -6.78 -5.18
N LEU A 111 2.72 -7.58 -6.00
CA LEU A 111 2.86 -9.03 -6.00
C LEU A 111 4.27 -9.45 -6.42
N LEU A 112 4.81 -8.88 -7.50
CA LEU A 112 6.18 -9.18 -7.95
C LEU A 112 7.22 -8.83 -6.88
N ALA A 113 7.09 -7.65 -6.27
CA ALA A 113 7.96 -7.23 -5.17
C ALA A 113 7.85 -8.19 -3.97
N ALA A 114 6.63 -8.57 -3.57
CA ALA A 114 6.42 -9.50 -2.48
C ALA A 114 7.01 -10.89 -2.76
N LEU A 115 6.91 -11.41 -3.99
CA LEU A 115 7.53 -12.67 -4.38
C LEU A 115 9.06 -12.60 -4.31
N ALA A 116 9.66 -11.50 -4.76
CA ALA A 116 11.11 -11.30 -4.65
C ALA A 116 11.55 -11.22 -3.18
N MET A 117 10.82 -10.46 -2.36
CA MET A 117 11.10 -10.33 -0.93
C MET A 117 11.01 -11.66 -0.20
N ASP A 118 9.98 -12.47 -0.49
CA ASP A 118 9.79 -13.81 0.07
C ASP A 118 10.91 -14.78 -0.35
N GLN A 119 11.32 -14.76 -1.62
CA GLN A 119 12.36 -15.66 -2.13
C GLN A 119 13.74 -15.39 -1.53
N PHE A 120 14.07 -14.11 -1.30
CA PHE A 120 15.38 -13.70 -0.79
C PHE A 120 15.39 -13.40 0.72
N GLY A 121 14.27 -13.54 1.43
CA GLY A 121 14.16 -13.23 2.86
C GLY A 121 14.46 -11.76 3.18
N LEU A 122 14.12 -10.83 2.27
CA LEU A 122 14.47 -9.42 2.43
C LEU A 122 13.75 -8.81 3.63
N LEU A 123 14.39 -7.83 4.27
CA LEU A 123 13.85 -7.10 5.42
C LEU A 123 13.47 -8.00 6.62
N GLY A 124 14.15 -9.15 6.78
CA GLY A 124 13.90 -10.08 7.88
C GLY A 124 12.66 -10.94 7.72
N LEU A 125 12.09 -11.01 6.50
CA LEU A 125 10.99 -11.91 6.20
C LEU A 125 11.44 -13.37 6.17
N ALA A 126 10.56 -14.27 6.58
CA ALA A 126 10.78 -15.71 6.44
C ALA A 126 10.89 -16.07 4.95
N THR A 127 11.98 -16.74 4.58
CA THR A 127 12.18 -17.23 3.22
C THR A 127 11.08 -18.21 2.85
N ARG A 128 10.44 -17.98 1.70
CA ARG A 128 9.42 -18.86 1.15
C ARG A 128 9.73 -19.13 -0.31
N GLU A 129 9.91 -20.40 -0.63
CA GLU A 129 10.24 -20.82 -1.98
C GLU A 129 9.13 -20.44 -2.98
N LEU A 130 9.58 -20.05 -4.18
CA LEU A 130 8.70 -19.79 -5.32
C LEU A 130 8.13 -21.11 -5.86
N SER A 131 6.93 -21.46 -5.40
CA SER A 131 6.17 -22.54 -6.02
C SER A 131 5.60 -22.14 -7.39
N VAL A 132 5.37 -23.15 -8.25
CA VAL A 132 4.73 -22.98 -9.57
C VAL A 132 3.41 -22.22 -9.46
N GLY A 133 2.61 -22.49 -8.42
CA GLY A 133 1.34 -21.80 -8.20
C GLY A 133 1.48 -20.30 -7.95
N ARG A 134 2.53 -19.87 -7.23
CA ARG A 134 2.79 -18.44 -6.97
C ARG A 134 3.24 -17.72 -8.24
N ILE A 135 4.07 -18.38 -9.05
CA ILE A 135 4.52 -17.85 -10.35
C ILE A 135 3.32 -17.73 -11.30
N ALA A 136 2.51 -18.78 -11.43
CA ALA A 136 1.30 -18.78 -12.26
C ALA A 136 0.31 -17.68 -11.82
N GLY A 137 0.10 -17.52 -10.51
CA GLY A 137 -0.74 -16.45 -9.96
C GLY A 137 -0.23 -15.06 -10.34
N ALA A 138 1.08 -14.81 -10.25
CA ALA A 138 1.66 -13.53 -10.66
C ALA A 138 1.51 -13.26 -12.17
N VAL A 139 1.70 -14.28 -13.00
CA VAL A 139 1.46 -14.18 -14.44
C VAL A 139 0.00 -13.83 -14.74
N LEU A 140 -0.97 -14.46 -14.05
CA LEU A 140 -2.38 -14.16 -14.22
C LEU A 140 -2.74 -12.73 -13.80
N VAL A 141 -2.17 -12.23 -12.70
CA VAL A 141 -2.39 -10.84 -12.26
C VAL A 141 -1.82 -9.85 -13.29
N LEU A 142 -0.62 -10.10 -13.82
CA LEU A 142 -0.03 -9.28 -14.88
C LEU A 142 -0.86 -9.30 -16.16
N ALA A 143 -1.30 -10.49 -16.60
CA ALA A 143 -2.16 -10.64 -17.76
C ALA A 143 -3.48 -9.88 -17.57
N GLY A 144 -4.10 -10.00 -16.39
CA GLY A 144 -5.30 -9.26 -16.04
C GLY A 144 -5.09 -7.74 -16.09
N ALA A 145 -3.98 -7.23 -15.55
CA ALA A 145 -3.65 -5.80 -15.62
C ALA A 145 -3.45 -5.31 -17.06
N LEU A 146 -2.79 -6.10 -17.92
CA LEU A 146 -2.64 -5.79 -19.34
C LEU A 146 -3.99 -5.76 -20.05
N MET A 147 -4.86 -6.73 -19.78
CA MET A 147 -6.22 -6.76 -20.35
C MET A 147 -7.02 -5.54 -19.94
N VAL A 148 -7.02 -5.15 -18.66
CA VAL A 148 -7.71 -3.95 -18.16
C VAL A 148 -7.26 -2.67 -18.86
N ARG A 149 -6.00 -2.62 -19.34
CA ARG A 149 -5.45 -1.46 -20.03
C ARG A 149 -5.69 -1.47 -21.54
N LEU A 150 -5.69 -2.64 -22.16
CA LEU A 150 -5.64 -2.79 -23.63
C LEU A 150 -6.99 -3.11 -24.27
N LEU A 151 -7.96 -3.59 -23.49
CA LEU A 151 -9.31 -3.97 -23.94
C LEU A 151 -10.35 -3.00 -23.36
#